data_AF-G1SI00-F1
#
_entry.id   AF-G1SI00-F1
#
_cell.length_a   1.000
_cell.length_b   1.000
_cell.length_c   1.000
_cell.angle_alpha   90.00
_cell.angle_beta   90.00
_cell.angle_gamma   90.00
#
_symmetry.space_group_name_H-M   'P 1'
#
loop_
_entity.id
_entity.type
_entity.pdbx_description
1 polymer ?
#
loop_
_entity_poly.entity_id
_entity_poly.type
_entity_poly.pdbx_seq_one_letter_code
_entity_poly.pdbx_strand_id
1 'polypeptide(L)'
;LETVFLNASLLCTPVLVFLLPLGVSSARNAHSLCYNITVNPKARPRQQRCDVQGHVDDRMILHCDCSFTQISFFDPLGRKVDAIDNWAEQTEMLRDVVDTLNQLISDNVFPMGADPPSLQGRMCCWHGASGGRHGSWQFSFGGQIGLLFDPNTRKWTEVHPGASWNKTTWENDRQLTEFLRKVSIGDCPRWLGKFLLPWKGVDAGACGVGMWVLSCAMCVPG
;
A
#
# COMPACT_ATOMS: atom_id res chain seq x y z
N LEU A 1 23.09 -66.25 31.22
CA LEU A 1 22.13 -65.83 32.25
C LEU A 1 22.18 -64.32 32.32
N GLU A 2 21.07 -63.69 31.88
CA GLU A 2 20.56 -62.33 32.18
C GLU A 2 21.48 -61.11 31.92
N THR A 3 21.34 -60.40 30.80
CA THR A 3 20.57 -59.12 30.65
C THR A 3 20.61 -58.16 31.84
N VAL A 4 21.25 -56.99 31.69
CA VAL A 4 20.61 -55.66 31.82
C VAL A 4 21.34 -54.64 30.93
N PHE A 5 20.53 -53.92 30.16
CA PHE A 5 20.86 -52.89 29.18
C PHE A 5 21.40 -51.60 29.83
N LEU A 6 22.39 -50.96 29.21
CA LEU A 6 22.64 -49.52 29.38
C LEU A 6 22.48 -48.84 28.02
N ASN A 7 21.33 -48.19 27.88
CA ASN A 7 20.85 -47.48 26.71
C ASN A 7 21.78 -46.35 26.30
N ALA A 8 22.10 -46.32 25.00
CA ALA A 8 22.66 -45.16 24.32
C ALA A 8 21.63 -44.02 24.34
N SER A 9 21.86 -43.01 25.18
CA SER A 9 21.11 -41.75 25.15
C SER A 9 21.63 -40.87 24.01
N LEU A 10 21.21 -41.18 22.78
CA LEU A 10 21.15 -40.20 21.70
C LEU A 10 19.90 -39.35 21.95
N LEU A 11 20.09 -38.14 22.50
CA LEU A 11 19.04 -37.13 22.63
C LEU A 11 18.67 -36.63 21.23
N CYS A 12 17.81 -37.37 20.54
CA CYS A 12 17.15 -36.93 19.33
C CYS A 12 16.00 -36.00 19.77
N THR A 13 16.31 -34.72 19.96
CA THR A 13 15.26 -33.71 20.13
C THR A 13 14.47 -33.65 18.82
N PRO A 14 13.16 -33.91 18.80
CA PRO A 14 12.38 -33.50 17.65
C PRO A 14 12.38 -31.97 17.70
N VAL A 15 13.13 -31.34 16.80
CA VAL A 15 12.89 -29.95 16.46
C VAL A 15 11.44 -29.95 15.95
N LEU A 16 10.52 -29.62 16.84
CA LEU A 16 9.16 -29.29 16.50
C LEU A 16 9.26 -28.00 15.70
N VAL A 17 9.55 -28.14 14.40
CA VAL A 17 9.33 -27.08 13.43
C VAL A 17 7.83 -26.84 13.54
N PHE A 18 7.45 -25.82 14.29
CA PHE A 18 6.15 -25.20 14.15
C PHE A 18 6.11 -24.74 12.69
N LEU A 19 5.62 -25.63 11.82
CA LEU A 19 4.99 -25.26 10.58
C LEU A 19 3.78 -24.44 11.04
N LEU A 20 4.03 -23.16 11.33
CA LEU A 20 2.96 -22.19 11.36
C LEU A 20 2.29 -22.38 10.00
N PRO A 21 1.01 -22.77 9.96
CA PRO A 21 0.25 -22.52 8.75
C PRO A 21 0.21 -21.00 8.70
N LEU A 22 1.19 -20.39 8.01
CA LEU A 22 0.96 -19.14 7.34
C LEU A 22 -0.14 -19.49 6.36
N GLY A 23 -1.37 -19.42 6.87
CA GLY A 23 -2.57 -19.57 6.11
C GLY A 23 -2.33 -18.70 4.90
N VAL A 24 -2.26 -19.33 3.74
CA VAL A 24 -2.49 -18.65 2.49
C VAL A 24 -3.94 -18.21 2.59
N SER A 25 -4.18 -17.12 3.31
CA SER A 25 -5.37 -16.32 3.12
C SER A 25 -5.31 -15.98 1.65
N SER A 26 -6.16 -16.63 0.87
CA SER A 26 -6.39 -16.27 -0.51
C SER A 26 -7.06 -14.90 -0.53
N ALA A 27 -6.33 -13.84 -0.18
CA ALA A 27 -6.62 -12.49 -0.61
C ALA A 27 -6.22 -12.37 -2.09
N ARG A 28 -6.66 -13.31 -2.94
CA ARG A 28 -6.23 -13.36 -4.34
C ARG A 28 -6.85 -12.24 -5.18
N ASN A 29 -7.86 -11.53 -4.65
CA ASN A 29 -8.67 -10.57 -5.42
C ASN A 29 -8.91 -9.23 -4.68
N ALA A 30 -8.07 -8.85 -3.71
CA ALA A 30 -8.20 -7.54 -3.06
C ALA A 30 -7.30 -6.53 -3.78
N HIS A 31 -7.87 -5.79 -4.73
CA HIS A 31 -7.13 -4.73 -5.42
C HIS A 31 -6.89 -3.54 -4.49
N SER A 32 -5.73 -2.90 -4.62
CA SER A 32 -5.37 -1.72 -3.84
C SER A 32 -4.90 -0.57 -4.73
N LEU A 33 -5.22 0.66 -4.32
CA LEU A 33 -4.68 1.90 -4.87
C LEU A 33 -3.82 2.55 -3.79
N CYS A 34 -2.57 2.83 -4.12
CA CYS A 34 -1.62 3.47 -3.22
C CYS A 34 -0.99 4.70 -3.86
N TYR A 35 -0.79 5.76 -3.08
CA TYR A 35 0.00 6.92 -3.47
C TYR A 35 1.21 7.04 -2.55
N ASN A 36 2.40 7.06 -3.15
CA ASN A 36 3.64 7.42 -2.48
C ASN A 36 3.90 8.89 -2.74
N ILE A 37 3.86 9.70 -1.69
CA ILE A 37 4.04 11.15 -1.78
C ILE A 37 5.25 11.50 -0.93
N THR A 38 6.29 12.04 -1.56
CA THR A 38 7.53 12.43 -0.90
C THR A 38 7.68 13.93 -1.00
N VAL A 39 7.84 14.62 0.11
CA VAL A 39 8.09 16.07 0.17
C VAL A 39 9.46 16.34 0.77
N ASN A 40 10.18 17.28 0.15
CA ASN A 40 11.51 17.72 0.56
C ASN A 40 11.58 19.26 0.55
N PRO A 41 11.33 19.91 1.71
CA PRO A 41 11.21 21.37 1.78
C PRO A 41 12.54 22.10 1.59
N LYS A 42 13.68 21.43 1.84
CA LYS A 42 15.03 22.01 1.62
C LYS A 42 15.63 21.63 0.26
N ALA A 43 14.87 21.02 -0.65
CA ALA A 43 15.33 20.77 -2.01
C ALA A 43 15.70 22.10 -2.70
N ARG A 44 16.90 22.11 -3.32
CA ARG A 44 17.45 23.28 -4.03
C ARG A 44 16.47 23.75 -5.11
N PRO A 45 16.55 25.00 -5.60
CA PRO A 45 15.68 25.51 -6.67
C PRO A 45 15.67 24.69 -7.98
N ARG A 46 16.61 23.76 -8.15
CA ARG A 46 16.71 22.83 -9.29
C ARG A 46 16.46 21.35 -8.93
N GLN A 47 16.22 21.06 -7.66
CA GLN A 47 15.93 19.71 -7.18
C GLN A 47 14.43 19.60 -6.95
N GLN A 48 13.88 18.43 -7.28
CA GLN A 48 12.46 18.18 -7.14
C GLN A 48 12.04 18.24 -5.66
N ARG A 49 11.05 19.10 -5.36
CA ARG A 49 10.56 19.34 -3.99
C ARG A 49 9.47 18.37 -3.55
N CYS A 50 8.75 17.78 -4.51
CA CYS A 50 7.72 16.78 -4.26
C CYS A 50 7.74 15.74 -5.38
N ASP A 51 7.58 14.48 -5.00
CA ASP A 51 7.43 13.35 -5.89
C ASP A 51 6.16 12.58 -5.52
N VAL A 52 5.28 12.37 -6.50
CA VAL A 52 4.03 11.62 -6.31
C VAL A 52 3.99 10.47 -7.28
N GLN A 53 3.79 9.26 -6.76
CA GLN A 53 3.66 8.03 -7.54
C GLN A 53 2.36 7.33 -7.16
N GLY A 54 1.53 7.02 -8.14
CA GLY A 54 0.32 6.21 -7.95
C GLY A 54 0.56 4.76 -8.36
N HIS A 55 0.13 3.83 -7.53
CA HIS A 55 0.33 2.39 -7.68
C HIS A 55 -1.00 1.65 -7.60
N VAL A 56 -1.22 0.69 -8.49
CA VAL A 56 -2.34 -0.26 -8.42
C VAL A 56 -1.77 -1.67 -8.31
N ASP A 57 -2.05 -2.34 -7.20
CA ASP A 57 -1.47 -3.66 -6.85
C ASP A 57 0.06 -3.67 -6.98
N ASP A 58 0.70 -2.69 -6.34
CA ASP A 58 2.15 -2.46 -6.33
C ASP A 58 2.80 -2.17 -7.70
N ARG A 59 2.00 -2.00 -8.76
CA ARG A 59 2.49 -1.53 -10.07
C ARG A 59 2.34 -0.03 -10.16
N MET A 60 3.43 0.67 -10.46
CA MET A 60 3.41 2.11 -10.70
C MET A 60 2.64 2.42 -11.98
N ILE A 61 1.51 3.12 -11.83
CA ILE A 61 0.62 3.48 -12.93
C ILE A 61 0.86 4.91 -13.40
N LEU A 62 1.17 5.81 -12.46
CA LEU A 62 1.36 7.23 -12.72
C LEU A 62 2.47 7.84 -11.87
N HIS A 63 3.00 8.95 -12.38
CA HIS A 63 3.96 9.82 -11.70
C HIS A 63 3.66 11.29 -11.99
N CYS A 64 3.81 12.15 -10.99
CA CYS A 64 3.81 13.60 -11.19
C CYS A 64 4.67 14.31 -10.14
N ASP A 65 5.09 15.53 -10.46
CA ASP A 65 5.78 16.44 -9.54
C ASP A 65 4.79 17.32 -8.76
N CYS A 66 5.31 18.26 -7.95
CA CYS A 66 4.48 19.17 -7.14
C CYS A 66 3.57 20.09 -7.97
N SER A 67 3.87 20.31 -9.26
CA SER A 67 3.08 21.24 -10.06
C SER A 67 1.72 20.64 -10.43
N PHE A 68 1.65 19.31 -10.48
CA PHE A 68 0.51 18.57 -11.03
C PHE A 68 0.02 19.14 -12.36
N THR A 69 0.91 19.79 -13.13
CA THR A 69 0.59 20.37 -14.43
C THR A 69 0.59 19.30 -15.52
N GLN A 70 1.41 18.27 -15.33
CA GLN A 70 1.50 17.12 -16.20
C GLN A 70 1.59 15.85 -15.35
N ILE A 71 0.64 14.93 -15.56
CA ILE A 71 0.66 13.60 -14.96
C ILE A 71 1.13 12.62 -16.05
N SER A 72 2.15 11.83 -15.73
CA SER A 72 2.72 10.85 -16.65
C SER A 72 2.13 9.47 -16.37
N PHE A 73 1.52 8.86 -17.38
CA PHE A 73 0.95 7.50 -17.31
C PHE A 73 1.79 6.51 -18.11
N PHE A 74 2.53 5.65 -17.41
CA PHE A 74 3.44 4.70 -18.07
C PHE A 74 2.80 3.34 -18.32
N ASP A 75 1.89 2.94 -17.45
CA ASP A 75 1.20 1.66 -17.52
C ASP A 75 -0.01 1.70 -18.47
N PRO A 76 -0.29 0.63 -19.25
CA PRO A 76 -1.48 0.55 -20.10
C PRO A 76 -2.80 0.77 -19.35
N LEU A 77 -2.92 0.33 -18.09
CA LEU A 77 -4.08 0.61 -17.24
C LEU A 77 -4.19 2.11 -16.96
N GLY A 78 -3.07 2.76 -16.65
CA GLY A 78 -3.00 4.20 -16.42
C GLY A 78 -3.50 4.99 -17.60
N ARG A 79 -3.02 4.68 -18.81
CA ARG A 79 -3.47 5.34 -20.04
C ARG A 79 -4.96 5.13 -20.33
N LYS A 80 -5.51 3.95 -19.99
CA LYS A 80 -6.96 3.71 -20.11
C LYS A 80 -7.77 4.56 -19.13
N VAL A 81 -7.30 4.73 -17.90
CA VAL A 81 -7.95 5.57 -16.88
C VAL A 81 -7.83 7.04 -17.24
N ASP A 82 -6.68 7.47 -17.74
CA ASP A 82 -6.44 8.84 -18.22
C ASP A 82 -7.40 9.23 -19.36
N ALA A 83 -7.73 8.31 -20.26
CA ALA A 83 -8.69 8.56 -21.33
C ALA A 83 -10.14 8.79 -20.86
N ILE A 84 -10.49 8.40 -19.62
CA ILE A 84 -11.87 8.43 -19.12
C ILE A 84 -12.08 9.35 -17.90
N ASP A 85 -11.03 9.72 -17.16
CA ASP A 85 -11.10 10.58 -15.98
C ASP A 85 -10.45 11.93 -16.24
N ASN A 86 -10.99 13.00 -15.66
CA ASN A 86 -10.44 14.36 -15.81
C ASN A 86 -9.45 14.74 -14.70
N TRP A 87 -9.22 13.84 -13.74
CA TRP A 87 -8.27 13.97 -12.63
C TRP A 87 -8.46 15.18 -11.70
N ALA A 88 -9.52 15.97 -11.84
CA ALA A 88 -9.69 17.21 -11.09
C ALA A 88 -9.75 16.96 -9.58
N GLU A 89 -10.68 16.09 -9.13
CA GLU A 89 -10.83 15.75 -7.70
C GLU A 89 -9.57 15.06 -7.13
N GLN A 90 -8.96 14.16 -7.91
CA GLN A 90 -7.77 13.41 -7.49
C GLN A 90 -6.59 14.36 -7.28
N THR A 91 -6.38 15.26 -8.24
CA THR A 91 -5.28 16.22 -8.22
C THR A 91 -5.46 17.25 -7.12
N GLU A 92 -6.68 17.75 -6.90
CA GLU A 92 -6.98 18.65 -5.78
C GLU A 92 -6.65 17.98 -4.45
N MET A 93 -7.10 16.73 -4.23
CA MET A 93 -6.78 16.01 -2.99
C MET A 93 -5.28 15.73 -2.85
N LEU A 94 -4.58 15.36 -3.92
CA LEU A 94 -3.13 15.16 -3.87
C LEU A 94 -2.39 16.45 -3.50
N ARG A 95 -2.87 17.61 -3.97
CA ARG A 95 -2.34 18.93 -3.55
C ARG A 95 -2.57 19.16 -2.06
N ASP A 96 -3.79 18.92 -1.56
CA ASP A 96 -4.10 19.06 -0.13
C ASP A 96 -3.22 18.14 0.74
N VAL A 97 -2.94 16.92 0.29
CA VAL A 97 -2.04 15.99 0.99
C VAL A 97 -0.60 16.51 0.95
N VAL A 98 -0.12 16.99 -0.19
CA VAL A 98 1.23 17.57 -0.30
C VAL A 98 1.38 18.77 0.63
N ASP A 99 0.40 19.67 0.66
CA ASP A 99 0.40 20.84 1.54
C ASP A 99 0.35 20.43 3.01
N THR A 100 -0.48 19.45 3.36
CA THR A 100 -0.51 18.86 4.71
C THR A 100 0.85 18.31 5.10
N LEU A 101 1.49 17.49 4.25
CA LEU A 101 2.82 16.93 4.55
C LEU A 101 3.90 18.03 4.68
N ASN A 102 3.82 19.09 3.88
CA ASN A 102 4.72 20.25 4.00
C ASN A 102 4.52 21.01 5.32
N GLN A 103 3.28 21.18 5.78
CA GLN A 103 2.97 21.78 7.08
C GLN A 103 3.54 20.93 8.23
N LEU A 104 3.34 19.60 8.18
CA LEU A 104 3.86 18.69 9.19
C LEU A 104 5.39 18.71 9.31
N ILE A 105 6.13 19.04 8.24
CA ILE A 105 7.58 19.25 8.32
C ILE A 105 7.91 20.66 8.83
N SER A 106 7.15 21.68 8.43
CA SER A 106 7.42 23.08 8.76
C SER A 106 7.16 23.42 10.22
N ASP A 107 6.20 22.76 10.86
CA ASP A 107 5.78 23.00 12.25
C ASP A 107 6.77 22.44 13.30
N ASN A 108 8.06 22.31 12.93
CA ASN A 108 9.16 21.90 13.82
C ASN A 108 8.91 20.58 14.59
N VAL A 109 8.27 19.60 13.96
CA VAL A 109 8.04 18.28 14.56
C VAL A 109 9.31 17.40 14.59
N PHE A 110 10.48 17.97 14.29
CA PHE A 110 11.78 17.33 14.48
C PHE A 110 12.50 18.02 15.64
N PRO A 111 13.01 17.26 16.63
CA PRO A 111 13.67 17.85 17.79
C PRO A 111 14.82 18.77 17.35
N MET A 112 14.81 19.96 17.93
CA MET A 112 15.64 21.13 17.68
C MET A 112 17.09 20.80 17.28
N GLY A 113 17.47 21.16 16.05
CA GLY A 113 18.88 21.29 15.62
C GLY A 113 19.35 20.36 14.50
N ALA A 114 18.61 19.30 14.17
CA ALA A 114 18.89 18.47 12.99
C ALA A 114 18.15 19.00 11.76
N ASP A 115 18.77 18.89 10.57
CA ASP A 115 18.07 19.19 9.32
C ASP A 115 16.86 18.25 9.15
N PRO A 116 15.64 18.78 8.91
CA PRO A 116 14.47 17.95 8.77
C PRO A 116 14.65 17.05 7.53
N PRO A 117 14.58 15.72 7.67
CA PRO A 117 14.69 14.81 6.55
C PRO A 117 13.48 14.97 5.61
N SER A 118 13.56 14.38 4.41
CA SER A 118 12.37 14.20 3.58
C SER A 118 11.30 13.43 4.34
N LEU A 119 10.04 13.87 4.21
CA LEU A 119 8.87 13.13 4.70
C LEU A 119 8.22 12.44 3.52
N GLN A 120 7.93 11.15 3.68
CA GLN A 120 7.14 10.39 2.74
C GLN A 120 5.86 9.92 3.41
N GLY A 121 4.71 10.23 2.82
CA GLY A 121 3.43 9.63 3.14
C GLY A 121 3.06 8.61 2.07
N ARG A 122 2.92 7.34 2.46
CA ARG A 122 2.30 6.30 1.63
C ARG A 122 0.88 6.06 2.12
N MET A 123 -0.11 6.44 1.32
CA MET A 123 -1.53 6.19 1.57
C MET A 123 -1.99 5.05 0.66
N CYS A 124 -2.66 4.06 1.22
CA CYS A 124 -3.28 2.98 0.45
C CYS A 124 -4.75 2.84 0.82
N CYS A 125 -5.56 2.37 -0.14
CA CYS A 125 -6.93 1.98 0.10
C CYS A 125 -7.32 0.73 -0.70
N TRP A 126 -8.29 -0.03 -0.19
CA TRP A 126 -8.81 -1.23 -0.82
C TRP A 126 -10.26 -1.49 -0.40
N HIS A 127 -10.94 -2.35 -1.16
CA HIS A 127 -12.25 -2.89 -0.78
C HIS A 127 -12.03 -4.24 -0.11
N GLY A 128 -12.58 -4.39 1.09
CA GLY A 128 -12.57 -5.65 1.83
C GLY A 128 -13.51 -6.67 1.18
N ALA A 129 -13.32 -7.95 1.49
CA ALA A 129 -14.15 -9.03 0.93
C ALA A 129 -15.65 -8.87 1.25
N SER A 130 -15.99 -8.19 2.36
CA SER A 130 -17.36 -7.85 2.76
C SER A 130 -17.91 -6.57 2.10
N GLY A 131 -17.17 -5.96 1.16
CA GLY A 131 -17.49 -4.65 0.56
C GLY A 131 -17.13 -3.45 1.44
N GLY A 132 -16.48 -3.68 2.60
CA GLY A 132 -15.98 -2.62 3.47
C GLY A 132 -14.90 -1.77 2.79
N ARG A 133 -14.83 -0.48 3.14
CA ARG A 133 -13.76 0.42 2.69
C ARG A 133 -12.65 0.47 3.74
N HIS A 134 -11.43 0.23 3.30
CA HIS A 134 -10.27 0.20 4.16
C HIS A 134 -9.16 1.09 3.61
N GLY A 135 -8.31 1.55 4.51
CA GLY A 135 -7.15 2.33 4.16
C GLY A 135 -6.04 2.20 5.17
N SER A 136 -4.89 2.73 4.81
CA SER A 136 -3.72 2.77 5.67
C SER A 136 -2.84 3.94 5.30
N TRP A 137 -2.11 4.46 6.28
CA TRP A 137 -1.05 5.43 6.07
C TRP A 137 0.25 4.94 6.68
N GLN A 138 1.33 5.18 5.97
CA GLN A 138 2.70 4.97 6.42
C GLN A 138 3.47 6.27 6.25
N PHE A 139 4.17 6.69 7.30
CA PHE A 139 5.01 7.88 7.28
C PHE A 139 6.47 7.49 7.48
N SER A 140 7.31 7.87 6.52
CA SER A 140 8.73 7.60 6.52
C SER A 140 9.53 8.90 6.59
N PHE A 141 10.56 8.90 7.42
CA PHE A 141 11.46 10.02 7.65
C PHE A 141 12.84 9.64 7.15
N GLY A 142 13.34 10.33 6.13
CA GLY A 142 14.64 9.99 5.53
C GLY A 142 14.71 8.57 4.95
N GLY A 143 13.56 8.04 4.50
CA GLY A 143 13.43 6.68 3.96
C GLY A 143 13.19 5.58 5.00
N GLN A 144 13.22 5.88 6.30
CA GLN A 144 12.88 4.93 7.35
C GLN A 144 11.45 5.11 7.84
N ILE A 145 10.69 4.02 7.93
CA ILE A 145 9.31 4.04 8.41
C ILE A 145 9.29 4.39 9.89
N GLY A 146 8.67 5.52 10.23
CA GLY A 146 8.53 5.97 11.61
C GLY A 146 7.16 5.67 12.20
N LEU A 147 6.08 5.95 11.45
CA LEU A 147 4.71 5.86 11.95
C LEU A 147 3.80 5.12 10.97
N LEU A 148 2.81 4.45 11.55
CA LEU A 148 1.65 3.92 10.84
C LEU A 148 0.39 4.55 11.40
N PHE A 149 -0.56 4.87 10.54
CA PHE A 149 -1.89 5.30 10.93
C PHE A 149 -2.94 4.39 10.30
N ASP A 150 -3.81 3.86 11.14
CA ASP A 150 -4.98 3.08 10.75
C ASP A 150 -6.22 4.00 10.78
N PRO A 151 -6.74 4.41 9.59
CA PRO A 151 -7.94 5.23 9.46
C PRO A 151 -9.22 4.57 9.98
N ASN A 152 -9.29 3.24 9.94
CA ASN A 152 -10.47 2.48 10.34
C ASN A 152 -10.64 2.53 11.85
N THR A 153 -9.55 2.40 12.60
CA THR A 153 -9.54 2.46 14.07
C THR A 153 -9.12 3.81 14.64
N ARG A 154 -8.66 4.74 13.78
CA ARG A 154 -8.01 6.01 14.13
C ARG A 154 -6.78 5.85 15.03
N LYS A 155 -6.09 4.71 14.91
CA LYS A 155 -4.95 4.38 15.77
C LYS A 155 -3.64 4.77 15.09
N TRP A 156 -2.80 5.49 15.84
CA TRP A 156 -1.42 5.75 15.49
C TRP A 156 -0.50 4.71 16.15
N THR A 157 0.42 4.14 15.37
CA THR A 157 1.40 3.15 15.84
C THR A 157 2.80 3.65 15.54
N GLU A 158 3.64 3.67 16.56
CA GLU A 158 5.07 3.95 16.41
C GLU A 158 5.81 2.71 15.93
N VAL A 159 6.65 2.86 14.91
CA VAL A 159 7.54 1.81 14.40
C VAL A 159 8.98 2.10 14.79
N HIS A 160 9.38 3.37 14.78
CA HIS A 160 10.73 3.80 15.13
C HIS A 160 10.73 4.86 16.24
N PRO A 161 11.57 4.72 17.30
CA PRO A 161 11.63 5.68 18.41
C PRO A 161 11.92 7.13 18.01
N GLY A 162 12.59 7.33 16.89
CA GLY A 162 12.83 8.67 16.33
C GLY A 162 11.56 9.43 15.94
N ALA A 163 10.39 8.78 15.90
CA ALA A 163 9.10 9.38 15.55
C ALA A 163 8.14 9.56 16.74
N SER A 164 8.56 9.30 17.99
CA SER A 164 7.67 9.39 19.17
C SER A 164 7.08 10.79 19.37
N TRP A 165 7.87 11.82 19.10
CA TRP A 165 7.41 13.21 19.17
C TRP A 165 6.34 13.49 18.10
N ASN A 166 6.59 13.06 16.85
CA ASN A 166 5.62 13.16 15.76
C ASN A 166 4.32 12.43 16.10
N LYS A 167 4.40 11.19 16.62
CA LYS A 167 3.23 10.43 17.04
C LYS A 167 2.39 11.21 18.04
N THR A 168 3.00 11.67 19.12
CA THR A 168 2.31 12.37 20.21
C THR A 168 1.66 13.66 19.72
N THR A 169 2.31 14.36 18.80
CA THR A 169 1.77 15.62 18.24
C THR A 169 0.61 15.33 17.30
N TRP A 170 0.80 14.42 16.33
CA TRP A 170 -0.15 14.14 15.26
C TRP A 170 -1.39 13.37 15.75
N GLU A 171 -1.24 12.50 16.76
CA GLU A 171 -2.38 11.76 17.33
C GLU A 171 -3.35 12.67 18.10
N ASN A 172 -2.87 13.80 18.63
CA ASN A 172 -3.69 14.80 19.29
C ASN A 172 -4.30 15.82 18.31
N ASP A 173 -3.84 15.83 17.06
CA ASP A 173 -4.42 16.65 15.99
C ASP A 173 -5.64 15.97 15.38
N ARG A 174 -6.82 16.45 15.80
CA ARG A 174 -8.11 15.97 15.30
C ARG A 174 -8.34 16.30 13.83
N GLN A 175 -7.83 17.45 13.35
CA GLN A 175 -8.02 17.86 11.96
C GLN A 175 -7.20 16.99 11.02
N LEU A 176 -5.93 16.77 11.35
CA LEU A 176 -5.06 15.83 10.61
C LEU A 176 -5.66 14.43 10.59
N THR A 177 -6.06 13.90 11.75
CA THR A 177 -6.64 12.56 11.85
C THR A 177 -7.90 12.41 10.97
N GLU A 178 -8.77 13.41 10.97
CA GLU A 178 -10.00 13.38 10.16
C GLU A 178 -9.71 13.56 8.66
N PHE A 179 -8.74 14.41 8.30
CA PHE A 179 -8.28 14.57 6.93
C PHE A 179 -7.71 13.27 6.35
N LEU A 180 -6.74 12.65 7.03
CA LEU A 180 -6.13 11.39 6.60
C LEU A 180 -7.18 10.27 6.48
N ARG A 181 -8.17 10.27 7.38
CA ARG A 181 -9.30 9.34 7.33
C ARG A 181 -10.18 9.58 6.11
N LYS A 182 -10.60 10.82 5.85
CA LYS A 182 -11.44 11.17 4.69
C LYS A 182 -10.76 10.75 3.39
N VAL A 183 -9.47 11.05 3.24
CA VAL A 183 -8.69 10.70 2.05
C VAL A 183 -8.62 9.19 1.82
N SER A 184 -8.30 8.42 2.86
CA SER A 184 -7.97 6.99 2.73
C SER A 184 -9.17 6.04 2.69
N ILE A 185 -10.25 6.32 3.44
CA ILE A 185 -11.46 5.47 3.44
C ILE A 185 -12.69 6.13 2.80
N GLY A 186 -12.58 7.40 2.41
CA GLY A 186 -13.60 8.14 1.67
C GLY A 186 -13.27 8.25 0.19
N ASP A 187 -12.28 9.06 -0.13
CA ASP A 187 -11.99 9.48 -1.52
C ASP A 187 -11.24 8.42 -2.32
N CYS A 188 -10.15 7.87 -1.76
CA CYS A 188 -9.33 6.85 -2.42
C CYS A 188 -10.14 5.62 -2.91
N PRO A 189 -11.03 5.01 -2.10
CA PRO A 189 -11.81 3.87 -2.55
C PRO A 189 -12.74 4.17 -3.74
N ARG A 190 -13.15 5.43 -3.93
CA ARG A 190 -13.92 5.84 -5.12
C ARG A 190 -13.05 5.83 -6.37
N TRP A 191 -11.83 6.33 -6.28
CA TRP A 191 -10.88 6.34 -7.40
C TRP A 191 -10.37 4.95 -7.74
N LEU A 192 -10.13 4.10 -6.74
CA LEU A 192 -9.83 2.68 -6.97
C LEU A 192 -10.89 2.05 -7.89
N GLY A 193 -12.17 2.37 -7.69
CA GLY A 193 -13.25 1.94 -8.57
C GLY A 193 -13.04 2.29 -10.05
N LYS A 194 -12.47 3.47 -10.35
CA LYS A 194 -12.13 3.90 -11.72
C LYS A 194 -10.99 3.07 -12.32
N PHE A 195 -9.96 2.76 -11.53
CA PHE A 195 -8.86 1.89 -11.97
C PHE A 195 -9.31 0.44 -12.21
N LEU A 196 -10.42 0.00 -11.61
CA LEU A 196 -10.99 -1.33 -11.83
C LEU A 196 -11.99 -1.39 -12.98
N LEU A 197 -12.48 -0.25 -13.51
CA LEU A 197 -13.41 -0.25 -14.65
C LEU A 197 -12.83 -0.98 -15.89
N PRO A 198 -11.56 -0.77 -16.28
CA PRO A 198 -10.97 -1.48 -17.42
C PRO A 198 -10.93 -3.01 -17.27
N TRP A 199 -11.01 -3.53 -16.04
CA TRP A 199 -10.98 -4.96 -15.73
C TRP A 199 -12.36 -5.62 -15.90
N LYS A 200 -13.43 -4.86 -15.69
CA LYS A 200 -14.82 -5.35 -15.85
C LYS A 200 -15.14 -5.78 -17.29
N GLY A 201 -14.38 -5.31 -18.28
CA GLY A 201 -14.49 -5.77 -19.67
C GLY A 201 -13.64 -7.01 -20.01
N VAL A 202 -12.70 -7.39 -19.14
CA VAL A 202 -11.80 -8.55 -19.34
C VAL A 202 -12.37 -9.81 -18.67
N ASP A 203 -13.01 -9.66 -17.51
CA ASP A 203 -13.57 -10.80 -16.76
C ASP A 203 -14.96 -11.24 -17.26
N ALA A 204 -15.65 -10.40 -18.04
CA ALA A 204 -16.93 -10.76 -18.67
C ALA A 204 -16.77 -11.77 -19.84
N GLY A 205 -15.54 -12.13 -20.23
CA GLY A 205 -15.25 -13.09 -21.29
C GLY A 205 -14.88 -14.51 -20.85
N ALA A 206 -14.78 -14.79 -19.55
CA ALA A 206 -14.26 -16.07 -19.03
C ALA A 206 -15.31 -16.99 -18.38
N CYS A 207 -16.56 -16.93 -18.83
CA CYS A 207 -17.55 -17.98 -18.55
C CYS A 207 -18.22 -18.38 -19.87
N GLY A 208 -17.54 -19.24 -20.62
CA GLY A 208 -18.04 -19.74 -21.90
C GLY A 208 -17.19 -20.86 -22.48
N VAL A 209 -17.58 -22.09 -22.12
CA VAL A 209 -17.45 -23.35 -22.89
C VAL A 209 -16.04 -23.92 -23.14
N GLY A 210 -15.81 -25.12 -22.59
CA GLY A 210 -14.67 -25.99 -22.91
C GLY A 210 -14.69 -27.26 -22.04
N MET A 211 -15.64 -28.17 -22.28
CA MET A 211 -15.50 -29.35 -23.13
C MET A 211 -14.98 -30.56 -22.35
N TRP A 212 -15.90 -31.48 -22.05
CA TRP A 212 -15.62 -32.84 -21.62
C TRP A 212 -14.67 -33.49 -22.63
N VAL A 213 -13.45 -33.82 -22.23
CA VAL A 213 -12.59 -34.72 -23.01
C VAL A 213 -12.94 -36.14 -22.57
N LEU A 214 -13.95 -36.72 -23.22
CA LEU A 214 -14.15 -38.17 -23.26
C LEU A 214 -13.33 -38.72 -24.43
N SER A 215 -12.36 -39.56 -24.08
CA SER A 215 -11.80 -40.69 -24.86
C SER A 215 -11.50 -40.52 -26.35
N CYS A 216 -10.20 -40.63 -26.68
CA CYS A 216 -9.71 -41.51 -27.75
C CYS A 216 -8.23 -41.82 -27.50
N ALA A 217 -7.95 -42.86 -26.72
CA ALA A 217 -6.65 -43.55 -26.79
C ALA A 217 -6.76 -44.59 -27.91
N MET A 218 -6.19 -44.28 -29.07
CA MET A 218 -5.97 -45.25 -30.13
C MET A 218 -4.90 -46.25 -29.66
N CYS A 219 -5.27 -47.50 -29.45
CA CYS A 219 -4.32 -48.60 -29.43
C CYS A 219 -3.88 -48.89 -30.88
N VAL A 220 -2.58 -48.79 -31.14
CA VAL A 220 -1.94 -49.23 -32.39
C VAL A 220 -1.69 -50.75 -32.29
N PRO A 221 -1.93 -51.55 -33.35
CA PRO A 221 -1.64 -52.98 -33.34
C PRO A 221 -0.17 -53.25 -33.69
N GLY A 222 0.42 -54.20 -32.97
CA GLY A 222 1.70 -54.85 -33.23
C GLY A 222 1.79 -56.13 -32.41
#